data_AF-A0A7R9LSI8-F1
#
_entry.id   AF-A0A7R9LSI8-F1
#
_cell.length_a   1.000
_cell.length_b   1.000
_cell.length_c   1.000
_cell.angle_alpha   90.00
_cell.angle_beta   90.00
_cell.angle_gamma   90.00
#
_symmetry.space_group_name_H-M   'P 1'
#
loop_
_entity.id
_entity.type
_entity.pdbx_description
1 polymer ?
#
loop_
_entity_poly.entity_id
_entity_poly.type
_entity_poly.pdbx_seq_one_letter_code
_entity_poly.pdbx_strand_id
1 'polypeptide(L)'
;MIKNKSRLTVRMSFVRLVAKVLRSLLFIRQPQYGDRRVHFMNTRKRGINMLINIMSRFGCHEETASNINHNERLEFLGDAVVEFMSSIHLYFMFPDLEEGGLATYRAALVQNQQLAVLAKKLSLEKFMLYAHGSDLCHDLELRHAMANCFEALMGALFLDGGVEVADRVFSNTLFAGEPALLDVWLHYPQHPLQSQEPDGDRHYIETIPRLKELIRFEDITGIEFRHIRLLARAFTHRSVGFNNLTLGSNQRMEFLGDTVLQLVASEYLYKYFPEHHEGHLSLLRSSLVNNKTQAVVCDDLAMTSIAIYNYAKGELKTKDRADLLEAFLGALYVDKGLLYCRAFCEVCFFPRLEHFIMNQDWNDPKSKLQQCCLTLRSVDGGEPDIPLYKVIECRGPTNTRVYVVAVYFRDQRLATGTGHSIQEAEMNAASNALESSRELFPQLSHQKKVIERSVKSVTTQSKTSRDKRREKYRKSETNRNRDQRQRGDRRATNRSAKSVD
;
A
#
# COMPACT_ATOMS: atom_id res chain seq x y z
N MET A 1 84.95 6.79 -20.08
CA MET A 1 83.98 7.14 -19.00
C MET A 1 82.50 7.23 -19.44
N ILE A 2 82.14 7.21 -20.73
CA ILE A 2 80.75 7.46 -21.18
C ILE A 2 79.90 6.16 -21.28
N LYS A 3 80.51 5.00 -21.52
CA LYS A 3 79.78 3.70 -21.64
C LYS A 3 79.30 3.08 -20.31
N ASN A 4 79.82 3.52 -19.16
CA ASN A 4 79.39 3.01 -17.83
C ASN A 4 78.24 3.81 -17.20
N LYS A 5 78.01 5.07 -17.60
CA LYS A 5 76.88 5.86 -17.09
C LYS A 5 75.55 5.37 -17.67
N SER A 6 75.48 5.03 -18.96
CA SER A 6 74.25 4.55 -19.61
C SER A 6 73.75 3.20 -19.09
N ARG A 7 74.65 2.26 -18.79
CA ARG A 7 74.28 0.96 -18.17
C ARG A 7 73.72 1.12 -16.75
N LEU A 8 74.18 2.12 -15.98
CA LEU A 8 73.67 2.40 -14.64
C LEU A 8 72.27 3.02 -14.69
N THR A 9 72.01 3.93 -15.64
CA THR A 9 70.70 4.58 -15.80
C THR A 9 69.62 3.60 -16.25
N VAL A 10 69.95 2.68 -17.17
CA VAL A 10 69.01 1.64 -17.63
C VAL A 10 68.71 0.63 -16.51
N ARG A 11 69.71 0.23 -15.71
CA ARG A 11 69.49 -0.63 -14.52
C ARG A 11 68.64 0.04 -13.46
N MET A 12 68.84 1.34 -13.18
CA MET A 12 67.99 2.08 -12.23
C MET A 12 66.55 2.24 -12.73
N SER A 13 66.34 2.47 -14.02
CA SER A 13 65.00 2.56 -14.61
C SER A 13 64.28 1.21 -14.60
N PHE A 14 64.98 0.11 -14.86
CA PHE A 14 64.42 -1.25 -14.79
C PHE A 14 64.09 -1.64 -13.34
N VAL A 15 64.96 -1.34 -12.37
CA VAL A 15 64.68 -1.57 -10.94
C VAL A 15 63.51 -0.70 -10.45
N ARG A 16 63.37 0.54 -10.91
CA ARG A 16 62.21 1.39 -10.61
C ARG A 16 60.92 0.88 -11.26
N LEU A 17 60.99 0.36 -12.49
CA LEU A 17 59.84 -0.22 -13.19
C LEU A 17 59.40 -1.52 -12.53
N VAL A 18 60.35 -2.40 -12.20
CA VAL A 18 60.13 -3.64 -11.46
C VAL A 18 59.63 -3.35 -10.04
N ALA A 19 60.12 -2.33 -9.35
CA ALA A 19 59.59 -1.89 -8.06
C ALA A 19 58.18 -1.27 -8.17
N LYS A 20 57.84 -0.59 -9.27
CA LYS A 20 56.49 -0.08 -9.55
C LYS A 20 55.51 -1.20 -9.86
N VAL A 21 55.95 -2.19 -10.64
CA VAL A 21 55.17 -3.36 -11.03
C VAL A 21 54.99 -4.29 -9.82
N LEU A 22 56.03 -4.51 -9.01
CA LEU A 22 55.94 -5.22 -7.73
C LEU A 22 55.06 -4.46 -6.71
N ARG A 23 55.13 -3.13 -6.62
CA ARG A 23 54.16 -2.34 -5.83
C ARG A 23 52.72 -2.44 -6.36
N SER A 24 52.54 -2.64 -7.66
CA SER A 24 51.20 -2.82 -8.25
C SER A 24 50.67 -4.24 -8.10
N LEU A 25 51.55 -5.24 -8.00
CA LEU A 25 51.19 -6.67 -7.91
C LEU A 25 51.10 -7.17 -6.47
N LEU A 26 51.85 -6.60 -5.53
CA LEU A 26 51.92 -7.04 -4.13
C LEU A 26 51.29 -6.07 -3.12
N PHE A 27 50.96 -4.84 -3.53
CA PHE A 27 50.28 -3.88 -2.66
C PHE A 27 48.91 -3.54 -3.25
N ILE A 28 47.88 -4.09 -2.61
CA ILE A 28 46.52 -3.54 -2.69
C ILE A 28 46.66 -2.05 -2.35
N ARG A 29 46.31 -1.16 -3.30
CA ARG A 29 46.19 0.29 -3.05
C ARG A 29 45.42 0.47 -1.74
N GLN A 30 45.81 1.41 -0.88
CA GLN A 30 45.10 1.68 0.38
C GLN A 30 43.59 1.53 0.15
N PRO A 31 42.91 0.62 0.86
CA PRO A 31 41.49 0.40 0.64
C PRO A 31 40.80 1.74 0.80
N GLN A 32 40.19 2.21 -0.29
CA GLN A 32 39.37 3.41 -0.22
C GLN A 32 38.17 3.02 0.64
N TYR A 33 38.17 3.46 1.90
CA TYR A 33 37.00 3.35 2.73
C TYR A 33 35.90 4.18 2.05
N GLY A 34 34.93 3.49 1.45
CA GLY A 34 33.74 4.11 0.90
C GLY A 34 33.03 4.92 1.98
N ASP A 35 32.35 5.98 1.55
CA ASP A 35 31.69 6.90 2.47
C ASP A 35 30.61 6.15 3.28
N ARG A 36 30.76 6.10 4.62
CA ARG A 36 29.81 5.37 5.50
C ARG A 36 28.37 5.82 5.29
N ARG A 37 28.16 7.03 4.73
CA ARG A 37 26.86 7.59 4.35
C ARG A 37 26.01 6.62 3.51
N VAL A 38 26.61 5.85 2.61
CA VAL A 38 25.85 4.92 1.73
C VAL A 38 25.20 3.81 2.56
N HIS A 39 25.94 3.22 3.50
CA HIS A 39 25.36 2.26 4.45
C HIS A 39 24.35 2.93 5.38
N PHE A 40 24.65 4.13 5.89
CA PHE A 40 23.75 4.85 6.79
C PHE A 40 22.40 5.22 6.17
N MET A 41 22.36 5.56 4.88
CA MET A 41 21.11 5.92 4.20
C MET A 41 20.22 4.70 3.91
N ASN A 42 20.80 3.52 3.68
CA ASN A 42 20.05 2.33 3.26
C ASN A 42 19.62 1.41 4.42
N THR A 43 20.26 1.50 5.60
CA THR A 43 20.03 0.57 6.72
C THR A 43 19.31 1.17 7.93
N ARG A 44 19.33 2.49 8.09
CA ARG A 44 18.77 3.11 9.29
C ARG A 44 17.26 3.28 9.11
N LYS A 45 16.48 2.62 9.97
CA LYS A 45 15.01 2.71 10.02
C LYS A 45 14.49 3.54 11.19
N ARG A 46 15.34 3.80 12.18
CA ARG A 46 14.94 4.30 13.51
C ARG A 46 15.19 5.80 13.66
N GLY A 47 14.20 6.48 14.22
CA GLY A 47 14.26 7.88 14.63
C GLY A 47 13.28 8.77 13.87
N ILE A 48 12.57 9.63 14.61
CA ILE A 48 11.49 10.47 14.09
C ILE A 48 11.90 11.29 12.87
N ASN A 49 13.08 11.90 12.86
CA ASN A 49 13.56 12.72 11.73
C ASN A 49 13.72 11.92 10.43
N MET A 50 14.13 10.66 10.54
CA MET A 50 14.31 9.78 9.39
C MET A 50 12.97 9.26 8.87
N LEU A 51 12.08 8.88 9.78
CA LEU A 51 10.70 8.54 9.46
C LEU A 51 10.01 9.68 8.71
N ILE A 52 10.06 10.91 9.23
CA ILE A 52 9.50 12.09 8.55
C ILE A 52 10.12 12.30 7.18
N ASN A 53 11.46 12.21 7.08
CA ASN A 53 12.14 12.44 5.81
C ASN A 53 11.70 11.42 4.76
N ILE A 54 11.64 10.13 5.12
CA ILE A 54 11.22 9.08 4.19
C ILE A 54 9.72 9.21 3.87
N MET A 55 8.85 9.44 4.86
CA MET A 55 7.40 9.59 4.64
C MET A 55 7.04 10.85 3.87
N SER A 56 7.93 11.85 3.85
CA SER A 56 7.75 13.06 3.05
C SER A 56 8.17 12.90 1.59
N ARG A 57 8.80 11.76 1.22
CA ARG A 57 9.13 11.44 -0.17
C ARG A 57 7.88 10.92 -0.85
N PHE A 58 7.53 11.56 -1.96
CA PHE A 58 6.46 11.09 -2.82
C PHE A 58 6.93 9.86 -3.62
N GLY A 59 5.96 9.02 -3.99
CA GLY A 59 6.23 7.83 -4.79
C GLY A 59 6.87 8.18 -6.14
N CYS A 60 7.63 7.23 -6.68
CA CYS A 60 8.13 7.33 -8.04
C CYS A 60 6.96 7.14 -9.02
N HIS A 61 7.03 7.77 -10.21
CA HIS A 61 6.02 7.56 -11.26
C HIS A 61 6.28 6.30 -12.10
N GLU A 62 7.46 5.68 -11.94
CA GLU A 62 7.88 4.46 -12.64
C GLU A 62 8.40 3.44 -11.62
N GLU A 63 8.17 2.16 -11.89
CA GLU A 63 8.68 1.04 -11.09
C GLU A 63 10.21 1.09 -11.06
N THR A 64 10.80 1.17 -9.87
CA THR A 64 12.24 1.31 -9.71
C THR A 64 12.78 0.32 -8.69
N ALA A 65 14.00 -0.16 -8.92
CA ALA A 65 14.64 -1.12 -8.03
C ALA A 65 14.91 -0.49 -6.66
N SER A 66 14.55 -1.21 -5.59
CA SER A 66 14.84 -0.77 -4.23
C SER A 66 16.29 -1.04 -3.84
N ASN A 67 16.91 -0.08 -3.16
CA ASN A 67 18.27 -0.22 -2.58
C ASN A 67 18.28 -0.93 -1.22
N ILE A 68 17.14 -1.51 -0.81
CA ILE A 68 16.96 -2.22 0.46
C ILE A 68 17.25 -3.71 0.21
N ASN A 69 18.24 -4.25 0.93
CA ASN A 69 18.79 -5.58 0.68
C ASN A 69 18.16 -6.69 1.53
N HIS A 70 17.07 -6.42 2.25
CA HIS A 70 16.37 -7.38 3.10
C HIS A 70 14.99 -7.71 2.54
N ASN A 71 14.46 -8.89 2.88
CA ASN A 71 13.23 -9.45 2.35
C ASN A 71 11.94 -8.91 3.01
N GLU A 72 12.03 -8.03 4.00
CA GLU A 72 10.85 -7.48 4.72
C GLU A 72 9.83 -6.80 3.78
N ARG A 73 10.27 -6.17 2.69
CA ARG A 73 9.33 -5.57 1.72
C ARG A 73 8.54 -6.65 0.97
N LEU A 74 9.19 -7.78 0.68
CA LEU A 74 8.54 -8.92 0.05
C LEU A 74 7.62 -9.64 1.04
N GLU A 75 8.02 -9.71 2.31
CA GLU A 75 7.18 -10.20 3.42
C GLU A 75 5.88 -9.38 3.50
N PHE A 76 5.98 -8.04 3.53
CA PHE A 76 4.81 -7.14 3.50
C PHE A 76 3.84 -7.41 2.35
N LEU A 77 4.36 -7.65 1.15
CA LEU A 77 3.51 -7.97 0.00
C LEU A 77 2.96 -9.40 0.09
N GLY A 78 3.80 -10.33 0.54
CA GLY A 78 3.50 -11.74 0.69
C GLY A 78 2.40 -12.02 1.71
N ASP A 79 2.40 -11.31 2.83
CA ASP A 79 1.32 -11.26 3.82
C ASP A 79 -0.03 -11.01 3.14
N ALA A 80 -0.13 -9.92 2.38
CA ALA A 80 -1.35 -9.58 1.65
C ALA A 80 -1.72 -10.61 0.57
N VAL A 81 -0.73 -11.25 -0.07
CA VAL A 81 -0.96 -12.32 -1.07
C VAL A 81 -1.54 -13.58 -0.42
N VAL A 82 -0.98 -14.02 0.72
CA VAL A 82 -1.45 -15.20 1.45
C VAL A 82 -2.84 -14.97 2.04
N GLU A 83 -3.09 -13.79 2.61
CA GLU A 83 -4.42 -13.39 3.06
C GLU A 83 -5.45 -13.37 1.93
N PHE A 84 -5.09 -12.80 0.78
CA PHE A 84 -5.97 -12.76 -0.40
C PHE A 84 -6.32 -14.16 -0.90
N MET A 85 -5.31 -15.04 -1.08
CA MET A 85 -5.52 -16.39 -1.59
C MET A 85 -6.37 -17.22 -0.62
N SER A 86 -6.05 -17.20 0.66
CA SER A 86 -6.84 -17.91 1.68
C SER A 86 -8.28 -17.41 1.74
N SER A 87 -8.52 -16.10 1.68
CA SER A 87 -9.87 -15.51 1.65
C SER A 87 -10.67 -15.94 0.43
N ILE A 88 -10.07 -15.95 -0.76
CA ILE A 88 -10.74 -16.35 -2.01
C ILE A 88 -11.18 -17.80 -1.94
N HIS A 89 -10.26 -18.70 -1.62
CA HIS A 89 -10.57 -20.12 -1.52
C HIS A 89 -11.66 -20.38 -0.50
N LEU A 90 -11.55 -19.81 0.71
CA LEU A 90 -12.57 -19.97 1.74
C LEU A 90 -13.93 -19.40 1.30
N TYR A 91 -13.94 -18.27 0.59
CA TYR A 91 -15.17 -17.64 0.10
C TYR A 91 -15.90 -18.51 -0.94
N PHE A 92 -15.18 -19.11 -1.90
CA PHE A 92 -15.81 -19.94 -2.92
C PHE A 92 -16.13 -21.35 -2.42
N MET A 93 -15.28 -21.92 -1.57
CA MET A 93 -15.46 -23.27 -1.02
C MET A 93 -16.64 -23.38 -0.05
N PHE A 94 -16.94 -22.31 0.69
CA PHE A 94 -17.97 -22.31 1.73
C PHE A 94 -19.05 -21.24 1.48
N PRO A 95 -19.97 -21.45 0.51
CA PRO A 95 -20.99 -20.47 0.14
C PRO A 95 -22.00 -20.18 1.26
N ASP A 96 -22.25 -21.15 2.14
CA ASP A 96 -23.23 -21.05 3.23
C ASP A 96 -22.62 -20.56 4.55
N LEU A 97 -21.28 -20.42 4.63
CA LEU A 97 -20.61 -20.01 5.84
C LEU A 97 -20.58 -18.49 5.98
N GLU A 98 -20.98 -18.00 7.15
CA GLU A 98 -20.95 -16.59 7.49
C GLU A 98 -19.51 -16.05 7.64
N GLU A 99 -19.38 -14.72 7.55
CA GLU A 99 -18.13 -13.96 7.69
C GLU A 99 -17.30 -14.39 8.91
N GLY A 100 -17.93 -14.54 10.09
CA GLY A 100 -17.22 -14.90 11.31
C GLY A 100 -16.53 -16.28 11.24
N GLY A 101 -17.14 -17.24 10.53
CA GLY A 101 -16.52 -18.53 10.28
C GLY A 101 -15.36 -18.44 9.29
N LEU A 102 -15.54 -17.69 8.20
CA LEU A 102 -14.50 -17.45 7.19
C LEU A 102 -13.27 -16.75 7.79
N ALA A 103 -13.48 -15.70 8.60
CA ALA A 103 -12.42 -14.98 9.28
C ALA A 103 -11.65 -15.88 10.26
N THR A 104 -12.35 -16.79 10.95
CA THR A 104 -11.73 -17.76 11.87
C THR A 104 -10.82 -18.74 11.10
N TYR A 105 -11.30 -19.30 9.99
CA TYR A 105 -10.49 -20.19 9.15
C TYR A 105 -9.31 -19.46 8.51
N ARG A 106 -9.51 -18.24 8.03
CA ARG A 106 -8.43 -17.41 7.49
C ARG A 106 -7.34 -17.18 8.54
N ALA A 107 -7.73 -16.75 9.74
CA ALA A 107 -6.78 -16.51 10.83
C ALA A 107 -5.98 -17.76 11.20
N ALA A 108 -6.60 -18.95 11.16
CA ALA A 108 -5.90 -20.21 11.41
C ALA A 108 -4.91 -20.58 10.28
N LEU A 109 -5.25 -20.31 9.02
CA LEU A 109 -4.39 -20.59 7.86
C LEU A 109 -3.19 -19.63 7.76
N VAL A 110 -3.41 -18.35 8.07
CA VAL A 110 -2.40 -17.28 7.95
C VAL A 110 -1.54 -17.16 9.22
N GLN A 111 -1.87 -17.88 10.31
CA GLN A 111 -1.09 -17.83 11.54
C GLN A 111 0.39 -18.19 11.30
N ASN A 112 1.33 -17.39 11.83
CA ASN A 112 2.78 -17.62 11.64
C ASN A 112 3.23 -19.04 11.99
N GLN A 113 2.59 -19.68 12.98
CA GLN A 113 2.89 -21.07 13.35
C GLN A 113 2.59 -22.04 12.20
N GLN A 114 1.45 -21.86 11.53
CA GLN A 114 1.05 -22.66 10.38
C GLN A 114 1.97 -22.38 9.18
N LEU A 115 2.27 -21.10 8.92
CA LEU A 115 3.19 -20.70 7.84
C LEU A 115 4.59 -21.27 8.05
N ALA A 116 5.10 -21.33 9.29
CA ALA A 116 6.37 -21.98 9.60
C ALA A 116 6.34 -23.50 9.30
N VAL A 117 5.21 -24.17 9.53
CA VAL A 117 5.03 -25.59 9.17
C VAL A 117 5.03 -25.75 7.64
N LEU A 118 4.36 -24.87 6.90
CA LEU A 118 4.38 -24.89 5.42
C LEU A 118 5.79 -24.60 4.87
N ALA A 119 6.51 -23.64 5.44
CA ALA A 119 7.90 -23.34 5.12
C ALA A 119 8.81 -24.57 5.32
N LYS A 120 8.56 -25.34 6.37
CA LYS A 120 9.30 -26.58 6.65
C LYS A 120 8.99 -27.67 5.62
N LYS A 121 7.75 -27.79 5.14
CA LYS A 121 7.39 -28.73 4.05
C LYS A 121 8.17 -28.41 2.77
N LEU A 122 8.41 -27.13 2.48
CA LEU A 122 9.26 -26.69 1.37
C LEU A 122 10.77 -26.79 1.66
N SER A 123 11.17 -27.22 2.86
CA SER A 123 12.57 -27.24 3.30
C SER A 123 13.27 -25.87 3.20
N LEU A 124 12.53 -24.76 3.41
CA LEU A 124 13.10 -23.40 3.30
C LEU A 124 14.25 -23.15 4.27
N GLU A 125 14.28 -23.87 5.40
CA GLU A 125 15.39 -23.84 6.37
C GLU A 125 16.76 -24.10 5.74
N LYS A 126 16.83 -24.88 4.65
CA LYS A 126 18.08 -25.24 3.96
C LYS A 126 18.55 -24.17 2.97
N PHE A 127 17.64 -23.32 2.51
CA PHE A 127 17.89 -22.33 1.47
C PHE A 127 17.96 -20.89 2.01
N MET A 128 17.43 -20.67 3.21
CA MET A 128 17.42 -19.36 3.84
C MET A 128 18.84 -18.91 4.23
N LEU A 129 19.18 -17.67 3.89
CA LEU A 129 20.44 -17.04 4.31
C LEU A 129 20.31 -16.51 5.75
N TYR A 130 20.29 -17.43 6.72
CA TYR A 130 20.17 -17.10 8.12
C TYR A 130 21.55 -16.78 8.74
N ALA A 131 21.72 -15.54 9.21
CA ALA A 131 22.94 -15.14 9.91
C ALA A 131 22.99 -15.80 11.29
N HIS A 132 24.12 -16.41 11.64
CA HIS A 132 24.30 -17.03 12.95
C HIS A 132 24.49 -15.94 14.01
N GLY A 133 23.58 -15.85 14.98
CA GLY A 133 23.72 -15.02 16.16
C GLY A 133 24.84 -15.50 17.09
N SER A 134 25.24 -14.65 18.04
CA SER A 134 26.24 -15.00 19.05
C SER A 134 25.77 -16.09 20.02
N ASP A 135 24.45 -16.19 20.22
CA ASP A 135 23.79 -17.25 20.96
C ASP A 135 23.10 -18.20 19.96
N LEU A 136 23.19 -19.50 20.23
CA LEU A 136 22.69 -20.55 19.34
C LEU A 136 21.22 -20.29 18.92
N CYS A 137 20.95 -20.50 17.63
CA CYS A 137 19.66 -20.32 16.98
C CYS A 137 18.52 -20.92 17.82
N HIS A 138 17.70 -20.06 18.43
CA HIS A 138 16.54 -20.50 19.18
C HIS A 138 15.49 -21.02 18.19
N ASP A 139 14.99 -22.23 18.41
CA ASP A 139 14.02 -22.88 17.51
C ASP A 139 12.76 -22.02 17.28
N LEU A 140 12.36 -21.22 18.27
CA LEU A 140 11.25 -20.27 18.13
C LEU A 140 11.57 -19.14 17.13
N GLU A 141 12.75 -18.53 17.23
CA GLU A 141 13.18 -17.44 16.34
C GLU A 141 13.37 -17.95 14.91
N LEU A 142 13.88 -19.17 14.74
CA LEU A 142 14.01 -19.81 13.44
C LEU A 142 12.64 -20.03 12.79
N ARG A 143 11.64 -20.54 13.53
CA ARG A 143 10.28 -20.72 13.02
C ARG A 143 9.64 -19.40 12.60
N HIS A 144 9.82 -18.33 13.40
CA HIS A 144 9.37 -17.00 13.01
C HIS A 144 10.04 -16.52 11.72
N ALA A 145 11.36 -16.64 11.61
CA ALA A 145 12.08 -16.28 10.40
C ALA A 145 11.64 -17.12 9.18
N MET A 146 11.32 -18.41 9.37
CA MET A 146 10.81 -19.28 8.31
C MET A 146 9.42 -18.86 7.83
N ALA A 147 8.52 -18.46 8.74
CA ALA A 147 7.21 -17.94 8.37
C ALA A 147 7.33 -16.67 7.52
N ASN A 148 8.10 -15.69 8.00
CA ASN A 148 8.36 -14.45 7.27
C ASN A 148 9.04 -14.70 5.90
N CYS A 149 9.95 -15.68 5.84
CA CYS A 149 10.59 -16.08 4.59
C CYS A 149 9.60 -16.74 3.62
N PHE A 150 8.63 -17.50 4.13
CA PHE A 150 7.57 -18.10 3.32
C PHE A 150 6.67 -17.02 2.73
N GLU A 151 6.23 -16.04 3.52
CA GLU A 151 5.48 -14.88 3.01
C GLU A 151 6.30 -14.13 1.96
N ALA A 152 7.56 -13.83 2.24
CA ALA A 152 8.44 -13.17 1.28
C ALA A 152 8.60 -13.96 -0.03
N LEU A 153 8.64 -15.29 0.03
CA LEU A 153 8.63 -16.15 -1.15
C LEU A 153 7.31 -16.03 -1.92
N MET A 154 6.17 -16.04 -1.24
CA MET A 154 4.85 -15.85 -1.86
C MET A 154 4.74 -14.49 -2.55
N GLY A 155 5.22 -13.43 -1.89
CA GLY A 155 5.29 -12.09 -2.47
C GLY A 155 6.19 -12.03 -3.72
N ALA A 156 7.34 -12.71 -3.69
CA ALA A 156 8.22 -12.79 -4.85
C ALA A 156 7.59 -13.58 -6.02
N LEU A 157 6.93 -14.70 -5.74
CA LEU A 157 6.21 -15.49 -6.74
C LEU A 157 5.05 -14.70 -7.36
N PHE A 158 4.31 -13.93 -6.56
CA PHE A 158 3.25 -13.07 -7.06
C PHE A 158 3.78 -11.98 -7.99
N LEU A 159 4.93 -11.39 -7.68
CA LEU A 159 5.54 -10.36 -8.54
C LEU A 159 6.08 -10.91 -9.87
N ASP A 160 6.67 -12.09 -9.85
CA ASP A 160 7.31 -12.71 -11.02
C ASP A 160 6.31 -13.49 -11.89
N GLY A 161 5.49 -14.33 -11.26
CA GLY A 161 4.56 -15.27 -11.92
C GLY A 161 3.07 -14.94 -11.78
N GLY A 162 2.71 -13.89 -11.04
CA GLY A 162 1.31 -13.52 -10.82
C GLY A 162 0.59 -14.38 -9.78
N VAL A 163 -0.71 -14.10 -9.60
CA VAL A 163 -1.57 -14.76 -8.60
C VAL A 163 -1.64 -16.26 -8.82
N GLU A 164 -1.76 -16.72 -10.07
CA GLU A 164 -1.96 -18.15 -10.38
C GLU A 164 -0.77 -19.02 -9.96
N VAL A 165 0.46 -18.53 -10.15
CA VAL A 165 1.67 -19.27 -9.77
C VAL A 165 1.82 -19.32 -8.26
N ALA A 166 1.58 -18.20 -7.58
CA ALA A 166 1.53 -18.15 -6.12
C ALA A 166 0.47 -19.13 -5.60
N ASP A 167 -0.73 -19.10 -6.15
CA ASP A 167 -1.84 -19.95 -5.72
C ASP A 167 -1.57 -21.44 -5.83
N ARG A 168 -0.99 -21.86 -6.96
CA ARG A 168 -0.58 -23.24 -7.15
C ARG A 168 0.48 -23.67 -6.13
N VAL A 169 1.47 -22.84 -5.85
CA VAL A 169 2.53 -23.18 -4.87
C VAL A 169 1.95 -23.28 -3.46
N PHE A 170 1.15 -22.30 -3.04
CA PHE A 170 0.51 -22.31 -1.73
C PHE A 170 -0.38 -23.53 -1.54
N SER A 171 -1.28 -23.80 -2.49
CA SER A 171 -2.21 -24.94 -2.46
C SER A 171 -1.47 -26.27 -2.39
N ASN A 172 -0.42 -26.45 -3.22
CA ASN A 172 0.42 -27.64 -3.20
C ASN A 172 1.14 -27.84 -1.85
N THR A 173 1.56 -26.76 -1.19
CA THR A 173 2.19 -26.85 0.14
C THR A 173 1.19 -27.15 1.25
N LEU A 174 -0.01 -26.59 1.17
CA LEU A 174 -1.06 -26.75 2.16
C LEU A 174 -1.48 -28.22 2.26
N PHE A 175 -1.83 -28.83 1.12
CA PHE A 175 -2.29 -30.21 1.00
C PHE A 175 -1.20 -31.20 0.54
N ALA A 176 0.06 -30.90 0.82
CA ALA A 176 1.18 -31.79 0.49
C ALA A 176 0.94 -33.19 1.11
N GLY A 177 0.71 -34.19 0.26
CA GLY A 177 0.42 -35.58 0.65
C GLY A 177 -1.04 -36.03 0.44
N GLU A 178 -1.97 -35.12 0.13
CA GLU A 178 -3.40 -35.42 -0.03
C GLU A 178 -3.93 -34.88 -1.38
N PRO A 179 -3.70 -35.61 -2.49
CA PRO A 179 -4.02 -35.12 -3.84
C PRO A 179 -5.53 -34.91 -4.07
N ALA A 180 -6.39 -35.66 -3.37
CA ALA A 180 -7.84 -35.52 -3.48
C ALA A 180 -8.33 -34.17 -2.93
N LEU A 181 -7.78 -33.70 -1.79
CA LEU A 181 -8.15 -32.40 -1.23
C LEU A 181 -7.56 -31.25 -2.05
N LEU A 182 -6.35 -31.44 -2.58
CA LEU A 182 -5.71 -30.47 -3.45
C LEU A 182 -6.54 -30.20 -4.70
N ASP A 183 -7.08 -31.24 -5.35
CA ASP A 183 -7.90 -31.08 -6.56
C ASP A 183 -9.18 -30.28 -6.30
N VAL A 184 -9.83 -30.56 -5.16
CA VAL A 184 -11.03 -29.84 -4.71
C VAL A 184 -10.71 -28.37 -4.38
N TRP A 185 -9.56 -28.11 -3.76
CA TRP A 185 -9.14 -26.76 -3.40
C TRP A 185 -8.77 -25.92 -4.64
N LEU A 186 -8.05 -26.50 -5.61
CA LEU A 186 -7.67 -25.82 -6.85
C LEU A 186 -8.87 -25.52 -7.76
N HIS A 187 -9.89 -26.39 -7.75
CA HIS A 187 -11.08 -26.28 -8.59
C HIS A 187 -12.32 -25.93 -7.77
N TYR A 188 -12.26 -24.84 -7.01
CA TYR A 188 -13.41 -24.35 -6.27
C TYR A 188 -14.59 -23.97 -7.21
N PRO A 189 -15.84 -24.11 -6.75
CA PRO A 189 -17.01 -23.82 -7.56
C PRO A 189 -17.19 -22.30 -7.79
N GLN A 190 -17.90 -21.94 -8.85
CA GLN A 190 -18.30 -20.55 -9.07
C GLN A 190 -19.32 -20.08 -8.02
N HIS A 191 -19.47 -18.76 -7.90
CA HIS A 191 -20.42 -18.18 -6.95
C HIS A 191 -21.85 -18.68 -7.25
N PRO A 192 -22.68 -19.01 -6.24
CA PRO A 192 -24.02 -19.56 -6.46
C PRO A 192 -24.91 -18.74 -7.41
N LEU A 193 -24.77 -17.41 -7.41
CA LEU A 193 -25.50 -16.53 -8.34
C LEU A 193 -25.05 -16.70 -9.80
N GLN A 194 -23.75 -16.91 -10.04
CA GLN A 194 -23.21 -17.17 -11.38
C GLN A 194 -23.56 -18.58 -11.85
N SER A 195 -23.55 -19.56 -10.95
CA SER A 195 -23.92 -20.95 -11.24
C SER A 195 -25.39 -21.12 -11.63
N GLN A 196 -26.28 -20.22 -11.16
CA GLN A 196 -27.69 -20.21 -11.56
C GLN A 196 -27.88 -19.77 -13.01
N GLU A 197 -27.07 -18.82 -13.49
CA GLU A 197 -27.22 -18.19 -14.79
C GLU A 197 -25.84 -17.94 -15.44
N PRO A 198 -25.21 -18.99 -16.03
CA PRO A 198 -23.83 -18.91 -16.51
C PRO A 198 -23.61 -17.88 -17.62
N ASP A 199 -24.63 -17.59 -18.43
CA ASP A 199 -24.56 -16.64 -19.55
C ASP A 199 -24.76 -15.18 -19.10
N GLY A 200 -25.31 -14.96 -17.90
CA GLY A 200 -25.49 -13.64 -17.26
C GLY A 200 -26.95 -13.24 -16.99
N ASP A 201 -27.10 -12.35 -16.01
CA ASP A 201 -28.38 -12.12 -15.31
C ASP A 201 -29.14 -10.88 -15.80
N ARG A 202 -28.73 -10.33 -16.95
CA ARG A 202 -29.24 -9.03 -17.44
C ARG A 202 -30.72 -9.06 -17.81
N HIS A 203 -31.27 -10.22 -18.13
CA HIS A 203 -32.69 -10.38 -18.45
C HIS A 203 -33.61 -10.01 -17.27
N TYR A 204 -33.16 -10.16 -16.01
CA TYR A 204 -33.96 -9.80 -14.83
C TYR A 204 -34.19 -8.29 -14.68
N ILE A 205 -33.41 -7.46 -15.37
CA ILE A 205 -33.48 -6.00 -15.29
C ILE A 205 -34.85 -5.48 -15.76
N GLU A 206 -35.43 -6.10 -16.79
CA GLU A 206 -36.73 -5.69 -17.33
C GLU A 206 -37.85 -5.96 -16.32
N THR A 207 -37.77 -7.10 -15.64
CA THR A 207 -38.77 -7.59 -14.69
C THR A 207 -38.69 -6.92 -13.32
N ILE A 208 -37.48 -6.57 -12.84
CA ILE A 208 -37.26 -6.08 -11.47
C ILE A 208 -36.90 -4.59 -11.48
N PRO A 209 -37.81 -3.69 -11.03
CA PRO A 209 -37.58 -2.24 -11.06
C PRO A 209 -36.33 -1.79 -10.30
N ARG A 210 -35.97 -2.47 -9.20
CA ARG A 210 -34.78 -2.14 -8.38
C ARG A 210 -33.46 -2.36 -9.13
N LEU A 211 -33.39 -3.32 -10.05
CA LEU A 211 -32.19 -3.52 -10.85
C LEU A 211 -31.96 -2.36 -11.84
N LYS A 212 -33.00 -1.59 -12.19
CA LYS A 212 -32.87 -0.39 -13.01
C LYS A 212 -32.15 0.75 -12.28
N GLU A 213 -32.24 0.81 -10.96
CA GLU A 213 -31.48 1.78 -10.15
C GLU A 213 -29.98 1.44 -10.16
N LEU A 214 -29.63 0.15 -10.20
CA LEU A 214 -28.24 -0.31 -10.30
C LEU A 214 -27.60 -0.01 -11.65
N ILE A 215 -28.36 0.05 -12.75
CA ILE A 215 -27.83 0.48 -14.06
C ILE A 215 -27.31 1.93 -13.98
N ARG A 216 -28.00 2.81 -13.25
CA ARG A 216 -27.52 4.19 -13.06
C ARG A 216 -26.15 4.20 -12.38
N PHE A 217 -25.87 3.24 -11.50
CA PHE A 217 -24.57 3.08 -10.89
C PHE A 217 -23.51 2.55 -11.86
N GLU A 218 -23.87 1.60 -12.73
CA GLU A 218 -22.99 1.15 -13.82
C GLU A 218 -22.61 2.32 -14.74
N ASP A 219 -23.57 3.20 -15.05
CA ASP A 219 -23.33 4.40 -15.87
C ASP A 219 -22.38 5.41 -15.18
N ILE A 220 -22.54 5.61 -13.86
CA ILE A 220 -21.67 6.48 -13.06
C ILE A 220 -20.24 5.93 -13.01
N THR A 221 -20.09 4.62 -12.83
CA THR A 221 -18.77 3.97 -12.69
C THR A 221 -18.13 3.64 -14.04
N GLY A 222 -18.91 3.55 -15.11
CA GLY A 222 -18.47 3.06 -16.41
C GLY A 222 -18.17 1.56 -16.44
N ILE A 223 -18.65 0.79 -15.46
CA ILE A 223 -18.38 -0.65 -15.33
C ILE A 223 -19.69 -1.42 -15.53
N GLU A 224 -19.74 -2.18 -16.62
CA GLU A 224 -20.89 -3.03 -16.96
C GLU A 224 -20.71 -4.45 -16.38
N PHE A 225 -21.52 -4.85 -15.40
CA PHE A 225 -21.47 -6.18 -14.79
C PHE A 225 -22.11 -7.24 -15.70
N ARG A 226 -21.52 -8.44 -15.74
CA ARG A 226 -22.14 -9.60 -16.40
C ARG A 226 -23.30 -10.11 -15.56
N HIS A 227 -23.11 -10.25 -14.25
CA HIS A 227 -24.14 -10.69 -13.31
C HIS A 227 -24.56 -9.54 -12.39
N ILE A 228 -25.63 -8.82 -12.76
CA ILE A 228 -26.13 -7.68 -11.99
C ILE A 228 -26.58 -8.05 -10.57
N ARG A 229 -26.91 -9.33 -10.33
CA ARG A 229 -27.28 -9.84 -9.01
C ARG A 229 -26.11 -9.84 -8.03
N LEU A 230 -24.86 -9.94 -8.48
CA LEU A 230 -23.68 -9.77 -7.63
C LEU A 230 -23.62 -8.34 -7.09
N LEU A 231 -23.84 -7.35 -7.96
CA LEU A 231 -23.92 -5.95 -7.57
C LEU A 231 -25.08 -5.72 -6.60
N ALA A 232 -26.27 -6.26 -6.91
CA ALA A 232 -27.42 -6.18 -6.01
C ALA A 232 -27.13 -6.78 -4.63
N ARG A 233 -26.40 -7.90 -4.58
CA ARG A 233 -25.97 -8.52 -3.33
C ARG A 233 -25.01 -7.62 -2.55
N ALA A 234 -24.03 -6.99 -3.21
CA ALA A 234 -23.11 -6.05 -2.56
C ALA A 234 -23.83 -4.86 -1.90
N PHE A 235 -24.90 -4.36 -2.52
CA PHE A 235 -25.73 -3.29 -1.98
C PHE A 235 -26.77 -3.75 -0.95
N THR A 236 -26.88 -5.05 -0.66
CA THR A 236 -27.86 -5.59 0.28
C THR A 236 -27.29 -5.67 1.70
N HIS A 237 -27.74 -4.78 2.57
CA HIS A 237 -27.32 -4.77 3.97
C HIS A 237 -27.94 -5.94 4.76
N ARG A 238 -27.24 -6.38 5.83
CA ARG A 238 -27.65 -7.46 6.74
C ARG A 238 -29.08 -7.35 7.31
N SER A 239 -29.66 -6.15 7.35
CA SER A 239 -31.03 -5.95 7.84
C SER A 239 -32.12 -6.48 6.91
N VAL A 240 -31.79 -6.74 5.64
CA VAL A 240 -32.76 -7.24 4.64
C VAL A 240 -33.11 -8.70 4.87
N GLY A 241 -32.19 -9.50 5.42
CA GLY A 241 -32.35 -10.94 5.60
C GLY A 241 -32.14 -11.72 4.30
N PHE A 242 -32.66 -12.94 4.24
CA PHE A 242 -32.57 -13.80 3.06
C PHE A 242 -33.58 -13.36 1.99
N ASN A 243 -33.10 -13.14 0.76
CA ASN A 243 -33.92 -12.82 -0.41
C ASN A 243 -33.54 -13.75 -1.56
N ASN A 244 -34.53 -14.25 -2.30
CA ASN A 244 -34.31 -15.15 -3.45
C ASN A 244 -33.47 -14.48 -4.55
N LEU A 245 -33.51 -13.15 -4.65
CA LEU A 245 -32.72 -12.40 -5.63
C LEU A 245 -31.23 -12.40 -5.30
N THR A 246 -30.83 -12.13 -4.05
CA THR A 246 -29.42 -11.89 -3.67
C THR A 246 -28.79 -13.03 -2.87
N LEU A 247 -29.61 -13.97 -2.39
CA LEU A 247 -29.22 -15.13 -1.57
C LEU A 247 -28.43 -14.73 -0.30
N GLY A 248 -28.87 -13.66 0.37
CA GLY A 248 -28.31 -13.18 1.63
C GLY A 248 -27.75 -11.76 1.59
N SER A 249 -26.90 -11.46 2.58
CA SER A 249 -26.29 -10.14 2.80
C SER A 249 -24.93 -9.99 2.12
N ASN A 250 -24.44 -8.74 2.15
CA ASN A 250 -23.16 -8.32 1.60
C ASN A 250 -21.93 -8.62 2.50
N GLN A 251 -22.09 -9.11 3.73
CA GLN A 251 -20.99 -9.31 4.69
C GLN A 251 -19.87 -10.24 4.18
N ARG A 252 -20.22 -11.29 3.43
CA ARG A 252 -19.21 -12.17 2.83
C ARG A 252 -18.43 -11.46 1.72
N MET A 253 -19.08 -10.53 1.01
CA MET A 253 -18.43 -9.71 -0.03
C MET A 253 -17.57 -8.60 0.58
N GLU A 254 -17.96 -8.05 1.73
CA GLU A 254 -17.14 -7.13 2.54
C GLU A 254 -15.82 -7.82 2.91
N PHE A 255 -15.87 -9.01 3.51
CA PHE A 255 -14.69 -9.81 3.83
C PHE A 255 -13.76 -10.05 2.64
N LEU A 256 -14.31 -10.39 1.48
CA LEU A 256 -13.52 -10.59 0.27
C LEU A 256 -12.93 -9.27 -0.24
N GLY A 257 -13.75 -8.21 -0.27
CA GLY A 257 -13.39 -6.89 -0.75
C GLY A 257 -12.29 -6.21 0.06
N ASP A 258 -12.31 -6.37 1.39
CA ASP A 258 -11.24 -5.92 2.29
C ASP A 258 -9.90 -6.53 1.87
N THR A 259 -9.85 -7.85 1.68
CA THR A 259 -8.61 -8.52 1.24
C THR A 259 -8.16 -8.14 -0.16
N VAL A 260 -9.09 -7.92 -1.10
CA VAL A 260 -8.78 -7.42 -2.45
C VAL A 260 -8.17 -6.02 -2.36
N LEU A 261 -8.77 -5.12 -1.57
CA LEU A 261 -8.30 -3.75 -1.39
C LEU A 261 -6.91 -3.73 -0.71
N GLN A 262 -6.71 -4.57 0.30
CA GLN A 262 -5.43 -4.72 0.98
C GLN A 262 -4.32 -5.22 0.03
N LEU A 263 -4.61 -6.21 -0.82
CA LEU A 263 -3.65 -6.69 -1.82
C LEU A 263 -3.29 -5.59 -2.83
N VAL A 264 -4.29 -4.95 -3.44
CA VAL A 264 -4.08 -3.93 -4.47
C VAL A 264 -3.33 -2.72 -3.91
N ALA A 265 -3.67 -2.29 -2.69
CA ALA A 265 -2.94 -1.22 -2.01
C ALA A 265 -1.49 -1.62 -1.67
N SER A 266 -1.28 -2.84 -1.17
CA SER A 266 0.07 -3.33 -0.83
C SER A 266 0.95 -3.46 -2.07
N GLU A 267 0.41 -3.97 -3.18
CA GLU A 267 1.10 -4.06 -4.46
C GLU A 267 1.50 -2.68 -4.99
N TYR A 268 0.56 -1.73 -4.98
CA TYR A 268 0.83 -0.36 -5.41
C TYR A 268 1.93 0.29 -4.57
N LEU A 269 1.82 0.22 -3.24
CA LEU A 269 2.82 0.79 -2.34
C LEU A 269 4.19 0.12 -2.52
N TYR A 270 4.24 -1.20 -2.72
CA TYR A 270 5.48 -1.91 -3.00
C TYR A 270 6.15 -1.43 -4.30
N LYS A 271 5.38 -1.20 -5.37
CA LYS A 271 5.91 -0.81 -6.69
C LYS A 271 6.36 0.64 -6.76
N TYR A 272 5.57 1.56 -6.21
CA TYR A 272 5.80 2.99 -6.36
C TYR A 272 6.60 3.62 -5.21
N PHE A 273 6.81 2.92 -4.09
CA PHE A 273 7.60 3.39 -2.94
C PHE A 273 8.78 2.44 -2.62
N PRO A 274 9.79 2.33 -3.50
CA PRO A 274 10.92 1.39 -3.36
C PRO A 274 11.87 1.73 -2.22
N GLU A 275 11.92 2.98 -1.78
CA GLU A 275 12.79 3.43 -0.68
C GLU A 275 12.16 3.21 0.72
N HIS A 276 10.92 2.72 0.77
CA HIS A 276 10.18 2.54 2.01
C HIS A 276 10.34 1.10 2.53
N HIS A 277 10.64 0.98 3.83
CA HIS A 277 10.69 -0.30 4.54
C HIS A 277 9.27 -0.81 4.87
N GLU A 278 9.14 -2.05 5.32
CA GLU A 278 7.85 -2.66 5.70
C GLU A 278 7.02 -1.75 6.60
N GLY A 279 7.52 -1.37 7.79
CA GLY A 279 6.72 -0.55 8.72
C GLY A 279 6.29 0.81 8.16
N HIS A 280 7.04 1.34 7.19
CA HIS A 280 6.63 2.56 6.47
C HIS A 280 5.49 2.29 5.48
N LEU A 281 5.59 1.20 4.72
CA LEU A 281 4.55 0.77 3.77
C LEU A 281 3.27 0.40 4.52
N SER A 282 3.38 -0.27 5.67
CA SER A 282 2.27 -0.59 6.57
C SER A 282 1.57 0.67 7.07
N LEU A 283 2.32 1.70 7.50
CA LEU A 283 1.74 2.99 7.88
C LEU A 283 1.01 3.68 6.73
N LEU A 284 1.61 3.72 5.53
CA LEU A 284 0.96 4.29 4.35
C LEU A 284 -0.31 3.52 3.96
N ARG A 285 -0.28 2.18 4.04
CA ARG A 285 -1.42 1.30 3.77
C ARG A 285 -2.57 1.58 4.73
N SER A 286 -2.32 1.58 6.04
CA SER A 286 -3.36 1.86 7.06
C SER A 286 -3.92 3.29 6.97
N SER A 287 -3.15 4.22 6.42
CA SER A 287 -3.61 5.60 6.20
C SER A 287 -4.48 5.72 4.95
N LEU A 288 -4.12 4.99 3.89
CA LEU A 288 -4.84 4.98 2.63
C LEU A 288 -6.14 4.19 2.73
N VAL A 289 -6.07 2.99 3.29
CA VAL A 289 -7.17 2.04 3.47
C VAL A 289 -7.66 2.15 4.91
N ASN A 290 -8.53 3.13 5.15
CA ASN A 290 -9.19 3.31 6.45
C ASN A 290 -10.67 3.64 6.25
N ASN A 291 -11.49 3.39 7.27
CA ASN A 291 -12.95 3.55 7.19
C ASN A 291 -13.37 4.97 6.80
N LYS A 292 -12.61 6.01 7.17
CA LYS A 292 -12.92 7.40 6.81
C LYS A 292 -12.70 7.65 5.33
N THR A 293 -11.54 7.25 4.80
CA THR A 293 -11.19 7.38 3.37
C THR A 293 -12.18 6.60 2.51
N GLN A 294 -12.47 5.37 2.92
CA GLN A 294 -13.45 4.52 2.24
C GLN A 294 -14.85 5.12 2.25
N ALA A 295 -15.30 5.69 3.37
CA ALA A 295 -16.59 6.37 3.44
C ALA A 295 -16.65 7.60 2.50
N VAL A 296 -15.57 8.37 2.39
CA VAL A 296 -15.52 9.51 1.45
C VAL A 296 -15.60 9.02 0.01
N VAL A 297 -14.90 7.95 -0.36
CA VAL A 297 -15.00 7.36 -1.70
C VAL A 297 -16.41 6.83 -1.99
N CYS A 298 -17.05 6.20 -1.00
CA CYS A 298 -18.44 5.74 -1.06
C CYS A 298 -19.42 6.90 -1.31
N ASP A 299 -19.21 8.04 -0.65
CA ASP A 299 -20.02 9.25 -0.84
C ASP A 299 -19.76 9.90 -2.21
N ASP A 300 -18.51 9.95 -2.66
CA ASP A 300 -18.12 10.50 -3.98
C ASP A 300 -18.75 9.69 -5.13
N LEU A 301 -18.99 8.40 -4.93
CA LEU A 301 -19.67 7.52 -5.88
C LEU A 301 -21.20 7.44 -5.67
N ALA A 302 -21.74 8.21 -4.73
CA ALA A 302 -23.16 8.25 -4.38
C ALA A 302 -23.79 6.87 -4.07
N MET A 303 -22.98 5.91 -3.61
CA MET A 303 -23.40 4.52 -3.30
C MET A 303 -24.48 4.46 -2.22
N THR A 304 -24.47 5.42 -1.30
CA THR A 304 -25.44 5.54 -0.19
C THR A 304 -26.88 5.70 -0.66
N SER A 305 -27.11 6.26 -1.84
CA SER A 305 -28.45 6.46 -2.43
C SER A 305 -29.05 5.18 -3.03
N ILE A 306 -28.20 4.17 -3.29
CA ILE A 306 -28.55 2.95 -4.02
C ILE A 306 -28.62 1.73 -3.09
N ALA A 307 -27.98 1.84 -1.92
CA ALA A 307 -27.95 0.79 -0.92
C ALA A 307 -29.36 0.34 -0.47
N ILE A 308 -29.54 -0.97 -0.35
CA ILE A 308 -30.81 -1.63 -0.09
C ILE A 308 -30.95 -1.90 1.41
N TYR A 309 -31.97 -1.28 2.02
CA TYR A 309 -32.32 -1.44 3.43
C TYR A 309 -33.82 -1.74 3.59
N ASN A 310 -34.17 -2.55 4.59
CA ASN A 310 -35.57 -2.81 4.95
C ASN A 310 -36.27 -1.62 5.63
N TYR A 311 -35.51 -0.71 6.23
CA TYR A 311 -36.03 0.48 6.90
C TYR A 311 -35.34 1.72 6.32
N ALA A 312 -36.09 2.81 6.14
CA ALA A 312 -35.53 4.11 5.78
C ALA A 312 -34.57 4.56 6.89
N LYS A 313 -33.27 4.35 6.67
CA LYS A 313 -32.25 4.74 7.63
C LYS A 313 -31.96 6.24 7.44
N GLY A 314 -31.71 6.94 8.55
CA GLY A 314 -31.04 8.25 8.50
C GLY A 314 -29.60 8.13 7.99
N GLU A 315 -28.79 9.18 8.15
CA GLU A 315 -27.39 9.20 7.70
C GLU A 315 -26.61 7.91 8.06
N LEU A 316 -26.00 7.30 7.06
CA LEU A 316 -25.20 6.10 7.24
C LEU A 316 -23.95 6.40 8.06
N LYS A 317 -23.65 5.52 9.01
CA LYS A 317 -22.40 5.59 9.77
C LYS A 317 -21.22 5.44 8.83
N THR A 318 -20.07 5.99 9.22
CA THR A 318 -18.82 5.88 8.46
C THR A 318 -18.42 4.42 8.21
N LYS A 319 -18.64 3.55 9.20
CA LYS A 319 -18.37 2.11 9.06
C LYS A 319 -19.26 1.48 7.98
N ASP A 320 -20.58 1.60 8.10
CA ASP A 320 -21.54 1.05 7.11
C ASP A 320 -21.24 1.50 5.66
N ARG A 321 -20.68 2.71 5.47
CA ARG A 321 -20.25 3.21 4.15
C ARG A 321 -18.96 2.56 3.65
N ALA A 322 -18.01 2.30 4.54
CA ALA A 322 -16.79 1.55 4.21
C ALA A 322 -17.13 0.10 3.84
N ASP A 323 -17.92 -0.57 4.69
CA ASP A 323 -18.37 -1.96 4.47
C ASP A 323 -19.08 -2.10 3.10
N LEU A 324 -19.84 -1.09 2.68
CA LEU A 324 -20.50 -1.05 1.37
C LEU A 324 -19.51 -0.96 0.19
N LEU A 325 -18.45 -0.14 0.34
CA LEU A 325 -17.42 0.00 -0.68
C LEU A 325 -16.59 -1.28 -0.81
N GLU A 326 -16.26 -1.92 0.31
CA GLU A 326 -15.58 -3.22 0.36
C GLU A 326 -16.44 -4.29 -0.31
N ALA A 327 -17.73 -4.38 0.05
CA ALA A 327 -18.64 -5.31 -0.60
C ALA A 327 -18.75 -5.09 -2.12
N PHE A 328 -18.76 -3.83 -2.58
CA PHE A 328 -18.72 -3.51 -4.00
C PHE A 328 -17.43 -4.02 -4.66
N LEU A 329 -16.27 -3.79 -4.05
CA LEU A 329 -14.99 -4.29 -4.55
C LEU A 329 -14.96 -5.82 -4.59
N GLY A 330 -15.54 -6.50 -3.59
CA GLY A 330 -15.72 -7.95 -3.59
C GLY A 330 -16.58 -8.44 -4.76
N ALA A 331 -17.70 -7.79 -5.03
CA ALA A 331 -18.54 -8.13 -6.19
C ALA A 331 -17.85 -7.83 -7.53
N LEU A 332 -17.11 -6.72 -7.63
CA LEU A 332 -16.33 -6.38 -8.82
C LEU A 332 -15.26 -7.44 -9.09
N TYR A 333 -14.59 -7.91 -8.05
CA TYR A 333 -13.60 -8.98 -8.14
C TYR A 333 -14.24 -10.29 -8.64
N VAL A 334 -15.39 -10.69 -8.09
CA VAL A 334 -16.08 -11.94 -8.48
C VAL A 334 -16.60 -11.91 -9.93
N ASP A 335 -17.00 -10.74 -10.45
CA ASP A 335 -17.52 -10.62 -11.83
C ASP A 335 -16.42 -10.37 -12.88
N LYS A 336 -15.41 -9.55 -12.57
CA LYS A 336 -14.42 -9.04 -13.54
C LYS A 336 -12.96 -9.37 -13.21
N GLY A 337 -12.66 -9.76 -11.98
CA GLY A 337 -11.31 -10.08 -11.52
C GLY A 337 -10.45 -8.87 -11.10
N LEU A 338 -9.19 -9.16 -10.77
CA LEU A 338 -8.28 -8.22 -10.10
C LEU A 338 -7.92 -6.97 -10.93
N LEU A 339 -7.92 -7.06 -12.27
CA LEU A 339 -7.55 -5.95 -13.16
C LEU A 339 -8.49 -4.76 -13.02
N TYR A 340 -9.80 -5.01 -12.93
CA TYR A 340 -10.80 -3.97 -12.75
C TYR A 340 -10.72 -3.37 -11.34
N CYS A 341 -10.47 -4.18 -10.32
CA CYS A 341 -10.24 -3.70 -8.95
C CYS A 341 -9.00 -2.79 -8.88
N ARG A 342 -7.92 -3.13 -9.59
CA ARG A 342 -6.72 -2.29 -9.68
C ARG A 342 -7.02 -0.95 -10.34
N ALA A 343 -7.67 -0.96 -11.50
CA ALA A 343 -8.05 0.26 -12.21
C ALA A 343 -8.96 1.17 -11.36
N PHE A 344 -9.90 0.58 -10.63
CA PHE A 344 -10.76 1.33 -9.71
C PHE A 344 -9.94 1.99 -8.58
N CYS A 345 -9.03 1.25 -7.95
CA CYS A 345 -8.17 1.80 -6.88
C CYS A 345 -7.23 2.89 -7.39
N GLU A 346 -6.71 2.75 -8.61
CA GLU A 346 -5.87 3.76 -9.27
C GLU A 346 -6.57 5.10 -9.49
N VAL A 347 -7.89 5.09 -9.70
CA VAL A 347 -8.68 6.31 -9.89
C VAL A 347 -9.21 6.86 -8.56
N CYS A 348 -9.71 6.00 -7.67
CA CYS A 348 -10.45 6.44 -6.48
C CYS A 348 -9.57 6.66 -5.25
N PHE A 349 -8.52 5.85 -5.06
CA PHE A 349 -7.70 5.83 -3.85
C PHE A 349 -6.33 6.49 -4.05
N PHE A 350 -5.54 6.04 -5.02
CA PHE A 350 -4.13 6.44 -5.12
C PHE A 350 -3.89 7.95 -5.37
N PRO A 351 -4.76 8.70 -6.08
CA PRO A 351 -4.61 10.16 -6.19
C PRO A 351 -4.73 10.87 -4.84
N ARG A 352 -5.45 10.28 -3.87
CA ARG A 352 -5.60 10.85 -2.52
C ARG A 352 -4.36 10.63 -1.66
N LEU A 353 -3.49 9.68 -2.01
CA LEU A 353 -2.27 9.40 -1.28
C LEU A 353 -1.35 10.63 -1.20
N GLU A 354 -1.28 11.43 -2.27
CA GLU A 354 -0.53 12.69 -2.25
C GLU A 354 -1.03 13.66 -1.19
N HIS A 355 -2.36 13.79 -1.05
CA HIS A 355 -2.98 14.63 -0.03
C HIS A 355 -2.71 14.11 1.39
N PHE A 356 -2.77 12.78 1.60
CA PHE A 356 -2.47 12.18 2.91
C PHE A 356 -1.02 12.39 3.34
N ILE A 357 -0.07 12.24 2.40
CA ILE A 357 1.35 12.50 2.66
C ILE A 357 1.56 13.97 3.03
N MET A 358 0.88 14.90 2.37
CA MET A 358 0.98 16.34 2.67
C MET A 358 0.39 16.70 4.05
N ASN A 359 -0.75 16.11 4.41
CA ASN A 359 -1.44 16.40 5.66
C ASN A 359 -0.85 15.67 6.88
N GLN A 360 0.02 14.68 6.67
CA GLN A 360 0.60 13.81 7.71
C GLN A 360 -0.43 12.98 8.48
N ASP A 361 -1.50 12.55 7.82
CA ASP A 361 -2.57 11.77 8.45
C ASP A 361 -2.15 10.34 8.84
N TRP A 362 -0.89 9.96 8.61
CA TRP A 362 -0.31 8.64 8.91
C TRP A 362 0.17 8.44 10.33
N ASN A 363 0.25 9.51 11.13
CA ASN A 363 0.65 9.42 12.53
C ASN A 363 -0.47 10.00 13.38
N ASP A 364 -1.07 9.18 14.24
CA ASP A 364 -2.12 9.65 15.11
C ASP A 364 -1.56 10.74 16.07
N PRO A 365 -2.37 11.76 16.42
CA PRO A 365 -1.91 12.86 17.26
C PRO A 365 -1.29 12.40 18.59
N LYS A 366 -1.80 11.30 19.16
CA LYS A 366 -1.29 10.71 20.40
C LYS A 366 0.11 10.11 20.22
N SER A 367 0.35 9.27 19.23
CA SER A 367 1.69 8.75 18.91
C SER A 367 2.65 9.87 18.51
N LYS A 368 2.18 10.88 17.77
CA LYS A 368 2.99 12.05 17.40
C LYS A 368 3.46 12.82 18.64
N LEU A 369 2.58 13.04 19.61
CA LEU A 369 2.93 13.67 20.88
C LEU A 369 3.91 12.80 21.68
N GLN A 370 3.67 11.49 21.76
CA GLN A 370 4.58 10.55 22.43
C GLN A 370 5.98 10.61 21.81
N GLN A 371 6.09 10.58 20.47
CA GLN A 371 7.38 10.67 19.80
C GLN A 371 8.08 12.01 20.06
N CYS A 372 7.34 13.12 20.09
CA CYS A 372 7.91 14.44 20.43
C CYS A 372 8.42 14.46 21.89
N CYS A 373 7.64 13.96 22.85
CA CYS A 373 8.07 13.81 24.24
C CYS A 373 9.33 12.94 24.38
N LEU A 374 9.41 11.82 23.65
CA LEU A 374 10.57 10.93 23.62
C LEU A 374 11.83 11.58 23.03
N THR A 375 11.72 12.70 22.32
CA THR A 375 12.91 13.47 21.89
C THR A 375 13.44 14.41 22.97
N LEU A 376 12.62 14.77 23.96
CA LEU A 376 12.97 15.68 25.05
C LEU A 376 13.63 14.96 26.24
N ARG A 377 14.30 13.82 26.00
CA ARG A 377 14.94 13.02 27.06
C ARG A 377 15.81 13.89 27.95
N SER A 378 15.59 13.74 29.25
CA SER A 378 16.43 14.31 30.30
C SER A 378 17.84 13.75 30.17
N VAL A 379 18.86 14.56 30.47
CA VAL A 379 20.28 14.16 30.42
C VAL A 379 20.59 13.09 31.48
N ASP A 380 19.72 12.94 32.49
CA ASP A 380 19.95 12.17 33.71
C ASP A 380 19.79 10.63 33.58
N GLY A 381 19.69 10.08 32.37
CA GLY A 381 19.75 8.62 32.17
C GLY A 381 18.57 7.80 32.74
N GLY A 382 17.54 8.46 33.27
CA GLY A 382 16.29 7.81 33.70
C GLY A 382 15.43 7.30 32.53
N GLU A 383 14.41 6.52 32.85
CA GLU A 383 13.42 6.09 31.86
C GLU A 383 12.73 7.31 31.23
N PRO A 384 12.51 7.30 29.90
CA PRO A 384 11.94 8.45 29.22
C PRO A 384 10.48 8.67 29.63
N ASP A 385 10.16 9.89 30.05
CA ASP A 385 8.80 10.28 30.43
C ASP A 385 7.82 10.11 29.25
N ILE A 386 6.68 9.47 29.52
CA ILE A 386 5.60 9.24 28.55
C ILE A 386 4.42 10.15 28.90
N PRO A 387 3.72 10.77 27.94
CA PRO A 387 2.53 11.56 28.22
C PRO A 387 1.42 10.71 28.85
N LEU A 388 0.88 11.18 29.97
CA LEU A 388 -0.19 10.54 30.73
C LEU A 388 -1.54 11.20 30.39
N TYR A 389 -2.53 10.37 30.05
CA TYR A 389 -3.89 10.82 29.76
C TYR A 389 -4.78 10.53 30.96
N LYS A 390 -5.51 11.53 31.45
CA LYS A 390 -6.47 11.37 32.57
C LYS A 390 -7.82 11.95 32.18
N VAL A 391 -8.88 11.16 32.38
CA VAL A 391 -10.26 11.63 32.25
C VAL A 391 -10.56 12.57 33.42
N ILE A 392 -10.88 13.82 33.14
CA ILE A 392 -11.24 14.83 34.14
C ILE A 392 -12.73 14.77 34.43
N GLU A 393 -13.54 14.63 33.37
CA GLU A 393 -14.99 14.79 33.47
C GLU A 393 -15.71 13.94 32.41
N CYS A 394 -16.88 13.43 32.79
CA CYS A 394 -17.80 12.72 31.89
C CYS A 394 -19.16 13.43 31.95
N ARG A 395 -19.57 14.08 30.85
CA ARG A 395 -20.84 14.81 30.74
C ARG A 395 -21.82 14.06 29.84
N GLY A 396 -23.12 14.26 30.08
CA GLY A 396 -24.19 13.81 29.19
C GLY A 396 -24.77 12.42 29.46
N PRO A 397 -25.89 12.08 28.82
CA PRO A 397 -26.59 10.80 29.00
C PRO A 397 -25.80 9.64 28.37
N THR A 398 -26.09 8.40 28.80
CA THR A 398 -25.32 7.20 28.44
C THR A 398 -25.13 7.01 26.92
N ASN A 399 -26.08 7.42 26.10
CA ASN A 399 -26.03 7.24 24.64
C ASN A 399 -25.28 8.37 23.90
N THR A 400 -25.05 9.51 24.53
CA THR A 400 -24.34 10.67 23.94
C THR A 400 -23.38 11.29 24.96
N ARG A 401 -22.58 10.44 25.61
CA ARG A 401 -21.57 10.89 26.58
C ARG A 401 -20.50 11.72 25.87
N VAL A 402 -20.01 12.73 26.57
CA VAL A 402 -18.88 13.56 26.19
C VAL A 402 -17.82 13.40 27.27
N TYR A 403 -16.68 12.85 26.89
CA TYR A 403 -15.52 12.67 27.76
C TYR A 403 -14.60 13.89 27.63
N VAL A 404 -14.14 14.41 28.76
CA VAL A 404 -13.11 15.45 28.82
C VAL A 404 -11.84 14.84 29.37
N VAL A 405 -10.78 14.85 28.57
CA VAL A 405 -9.47 14.25 28.89
C VAL A 405 -8.40 15.32 28.91
N ALA A 406 -7.48 15.25 29.88
CA ALA A 406 -6.27 16.05 29.91
C ALA A 406 -5.02 15.20 29.64
N VAL A 407 -4.06 15.83 28.96
CA VAL A 407 -2.71 15.29 28.80
C VAL A 407 -1.76 15.94 29.79
N TYR A 408 -1.01 15.12 30.51
CA TYR A 408 0.02 15.51 31.45
C TYR A 408 1.38 15.03 30.97
N PHE A 409 2.40 15.87 31.11
CA PHE A 409 3.79 15.52 30.85
C PHE A 409 4.66 16.15 31.94
N ARG A 410 5.50 15.35 32.61
CA ARG A 410 6.30 15.79 33.78
C ARG A 410 5.45 16.50 34.85
N ASP A 411 4.31 15.90 35.20
CA ASP A 411 3.31 16.42 36.13
C ASP A 411 2.69 17.78 35.77
N GLN A 412 2.97 18.31 34.58
CA GLN A 412 2.34 19.52 34.07
C GLN A 412 1.23 19.17 33.08
N ARG A 413 0.08 19.81 33.23
CA ARG A 413 -1.04 19.68 32.28
C ARG A 413 -0.71 20.46 31.01
N LEU A 414 -0.54 19.77 29.89
CA LEU A 414 -0.25 20.38 28.59
C LEU A 414 -1.52 20.94 27.94
N ALA A 415 -2.57 20.11 27.85
CA ALA A 415 -3.82 20.50 27.20
C ALA A 415 -5.00 19.62 27.66
N THR A 416 -6.19 20.04 27.28
CA THR A 416 -7.45 19.29 27.43
C THR A 416 -8.11 19.08 26.08
N GLY A 417 -8.84 17.98 25.93
CA GLY A 417 -9.62 17.64 24.74
C GLY A 417 -10.95 17.00 25.12
N THR A 418 -11.91 17.10 24.21
CA THR A 418 -13.26 16.55 24.36
C THR A 418 -13.58 15.60 23.22
N GLY A 419 -14.41 14.59 23.47
CA GLY A 419 -14.82 13.62 22.45
C GLY A 419 -15.97 12.73 22.91
N HIS A 420 -16.61 12.03 21.98
CA HIS A 420 -17.72 11.10 22.28
C HIS A 420 -17.22 9.74 22.76
N SER A 421 -15.93 9.46 22.55
CA SER A 421 -15.21 8.33 23.14
C SER A 421 -13.97 8.81 23.88
N ILE A 422 -13.46 7.99 24.80
CA ILE A 422 -12.21 8.27 25.52
C ILE A 422 -11.05 8.41 24.53
N GLN A 423 -10.99 7.53 23.52
CA GLN A 423 -9.95 7.56 22.48
C GLN A 423 -10.00 8.85 21.66
N GLU A 424 -11.18 9.28 21.23
CA GLU A 424 -11.34 10.55 20.49
C GLU A 424 -10.96 11.76 21.34
N ALA A 425 -11.38 11.79 22.62
CA ALA A 425 -11.03 12.85 23.55
C ALA A 425 -9.51 12.91 23.79
N GLU A 426 -8.84 11.77 23.91
CA GLU A 426 -7.38 11.66 24.01
C GLU A 426 -6.67 12.21 22.76
N MET A 427 -7.13 11.83 21.56
CA MET A 427 -6.58 12.32 20.29
C MET A 427 -6.72 13.84 20.16
N ASN A 428 -7.89 14.38 20.52
CA ASN A 428 -8.13 15.82 20.51
C ASN A 428 -7.27 16.55 21.55
N ALA A 429 -7.11 15.98 22.75
CA ALA A 429 -6.25 16.55 23.78
C ALA A 429 -4.78 16.56 23.33
N ALA A 430 -4.32 15.50 22.67
CA ALA A 430 -2.98 15.42 22.10
C ALA A 430 -2.76 16.44 20.96
N SER A 431 -3.75 16.62 20.08
CA SER A 431 -3.72 17.64 19.02
C SER A 431 -3.57 19.04 19.62
N ASN A 432 -4.39 19.37 20.63
CA ASN A 432 -4.33 20.65 21.32
C ASN A 432 -2.97 20.86 22.02
N ALA A 433 -2.39 19.81 22.60
CA ALA A 433 -1.04 19.86 23.19
C ALA A 433 0.04 20.15 22.15
N LEU A 434 -0.01 19.48 20.98
CA LEU A 434 0.93 19.71 19.89
C LEU A 434 0.85 21.14 19.33
N GLU A 435 -0.32 21.77 19.36
CA GLU A 435 -0.50 23.16 18.94
C GLU A 435 -0.05 24.17 20.00
N SER A 436 -0.41 23.94 21.26
CA SER A 436 -0.12 24.84 22.37
C SER A 436 1.36 24.84 22.74
N SER A 437 2.03 23.69 22.61
CA SER A 437 3.43 23.49 22.97
C SER A 437 4.38 23.56 21.77
N ARG A 438 4.05 24.31 20.71
CA ARG A 438 4.91 24.47 19.52
C ARG A 438 6.33 24.96 19.84
N GLU A 439 6.49 25.75 20.89
CA GLU A 439 7.80 26.25 21.34
C GLU A 439 8.63 25.21 22.10
N LEU A 440 7.98 24.27 22.80
CA LEU A 440 8.63 23.17 23.53
C LEU A 440 9.19 22.09 22.59
N PHE A 441 8.67 21.97 21.36
CA PHE A 441 9.02 20.92 20.42
C PHE A 441 9.67 21.48 19.13
N PRO A 442 10.99 21.74 19.11
CA PRO A 442 11.67 22.26 17.92
C PRO A 442 11.55 21.34 16.69
N GLN A 443 11.30 20.04 16.88
CA GLN A 443 11.11 19.05 15.82
C GLN A 443 9.86 19.32 14.96
N LEU A 444 8.82 19.94 15.49
CA LEU A 444 7.61 20.30 14.74
C LEU A 444 7.92 21.36 13.67
N SER A 445 8.83 22.30 13.97
CA SER A 445 9.30 23.30 13.01
C SER A 445 10.17 22.67 11.90
N HIS A 446 10.97 21.67 12.26
CA HIS A 446 11.77 20.90 11.30
C HIS A 446 10.87 20.07 10.36
N GLN A 447 9.84 19.41 10.90
CA GLN A 447 8.83 18.68 10.12
C GLN A 447 8.21 19.57 9.03
N LYS A 448 7.69 20.74 9.41
CA LYS A 448 7.08 21.68 8.46
C LYS A 448 8.05 22.09 7.35
N LYS A 449 9.30 22.40 7.68
CA LYS A 449 10.34 22.78 6.70
C LYS A 449 10.68 21.66 5.73
N VAL A 450 10.71 20.39 6.19
CA VAL A 450 10.98 19.24 5.32
C VAL A 450 9.86 19.05 4.31
N ILE A 451 8.61 19.15 4.76
CA ILE A 451 7.42 19.05 3.88
C ILE A 451 7.36 20.20 2.89
N GLU A 452 7.60 21.44 3.33
CA GLU A 452 7.63 22.59 2.41
C GLU A 452 8.69 22.40 1.30
N ARG A 453 9.81 21.75 1.61
CA ARG A 453 10.83 21.41 0.60
C ARG A 453 10.36 20.31 -0.35
N SER A 454 9.73 19.25 0.16
CA SER A 454 9.23 18.15 -0.70
C SER A 454 8.06 18.60 -1.58
N VAL A 455 7.15 19.45 -1.07
CA VAL A 455 6.08 20.06 -1.85
C VAL A 455 6.65 20.97 -2.93
N LYS A 456 7.66 21.79 -2.62
CA LYS A 456 8.36 22.60 -3.63
C LYS A 456 9.00 21.73 -4.73
N SER A 457 9.57 20.57 -4.40
CA SER A 457 10.14 19.68 -5.44
C SER A 457 9.06 19.11 -6.36
N VAL A 458 7.90 18.70 -5.82
CA VAL A 458 6.77 18.19 -6.63
C VAL A 458 6.14 19.28 -7.48
N THR A 459 5.94 20.48 -6.93
CA THR A 459 5.41 21.63 -7.68
C THR A 459 6.36 22.02 -8.82
N THR A 460 7.67 21.85 -8.60
CA THR A 460 8.68 22.11 -9.63
C THR A 460 8.67 21.03 -10.71
N GLN A 461 8.58 19.74 -10.32
CA GLN A 461 8.48 18.61 -11.25
C GLN A 461 7.22 18.68 -12.13
N SER A 462 6.06 18.97 -11.53
CA SER A 462 4.78 19.14 -12.25
C SER A 462 4.76 20.37 -13.17
N LYS A 463 5.45 21.45 -12.83
CA LYS A 463 5.68 22.58 -13.75
C LYS A 463 6.56 22.18 -14.92
N THR A 464 7.69 21.50 -14.69
CA THR A 464 8.54 21.00 -15.78
C THR A 464 7.85 19.97 -16.68
N SER A 465 6.98 19.11 -16.15
CA SER A 465 6.24 18.14 -16.97
C SER A 465 5.14 18.80 -17.81
N ARG A 466 4.45 19.82 -17.26
CA ARG A 466 3.51 20.68 -18.01
C ARG A 466 4.21 21.50 -19.08
N ASP A 467 5.39 22.05 -18.78
CA ASP A 467 6.19 22.81 -19.75
C ASP A 467 6.73 21.91 -20.87
N LYS A 468 7.20 20.69 -20.55
CA LYS A 468 7.58 19.69 -21.56
C LYS A 468 6.40 19.28 -22.44
N ARG A 469 5.20 19.09 -21.87
CA ARG A 469 3.97 18.82 -22.65
C ARG A 469 3.58 19.99 -23.54
N ARG A 470 3.64 21.23 -23.04
CA ARG A 470 3.41 22.46 -23.81
C ARG A 470 4.43 22.62 -24.93
N GLU A 471 5.69 22.33 -24.70
CA GLU A 471 6.74 22.42 -25.70
C GLU A 471 6.58 21.34 -26.80
N LYS A 472 6.14 20.13 -26.41
CA LYS A 472 5.80 19.05 -27.36
C LYS A 472 4.58 19.42 -28.23
N TYR A 473 3.58 20.07 -27.65
CA TYR A 473 2.43 20.63 -28.37
C TYR A 473 2.85 21.76 -29.31
N ARG A 474 3.73 22.66 -28.85
CA ARG A 474 4.21 23.79 -29.65
C ARG A 474 5.05 23.31 -30.84
N LYS A 475 5.85 22.26 -30.67
CA LYS A 475 6.63 21.58 -31.73
C LYS A 475 5.74 20.84 -32.74
N SER A 476 4.66 20.19 -32.28
CA SER A 476 3.70 19.54 -33.20
C SER A 476 2.91 20.57 -34.01
N GLU A 477 2.57 21.72 -33.43
CA GLU A 477 1.91 22.83 -34.10
C GLU A 477 2.82 23.54 -35.11
N THR A 478 4.11 23.72 -34.79
CA THR A 478 5.10 24.25 -35.75
C THR A 478 5.34 23.31 -36.93
N ASN A 479 5.35 21.99 -36.69
CA ASN A 479 5.46 21.01 -37.77
C ASN A 479 4.21 20.99 -38.67
N ARG A 480 2.99 21.06 -38.09
CA ARG A 480 1.75 21.20 -38.89
C ARG A 480 1.73 22.47 -39.73
N ASN A 481 2.20 23.59 -39.19
CA ASN A 481 2.29 24.85 -39.94
C ASN A 481 3.36 24.82 -41.04
N ARG A 482 4.46 24.08 -40.85
CA ARG A 482 5.46 23.83 -41.92
C ARG A 482 4.87 22.97 -43.04
N ASP A 483 4.13 21.91 -42.71
CA ASP A 483 3.50 21.02 -43.70
C ASP A 483 2.41 21.76 -44.50
N GLN A 484 1.64 22.65 -43.87
CA GLN A 484 0.66 23.48 -44.58
C GLN A 484 1.33 24.50 -45.53
N ARG A 485 2.46 25.11 -45.13
CA ARG A 485 3.21 26.01 -46.02
C ARG A 485 3.81 25.28 -47.22
N GLN A 486 4.38 24.09 -47.02
CA GLN A 486 4.89 23.27 -48.13
C GLN A 486 3.77 22.79 -49.08
N ARG A 487 2.57 22.48 -48.55
CA ARG A 487 1.40 22.16 -49.38
C ARG A 487 0.84 23.39 -50.13
N GLY A 488 0.96 24.58 -49.55
CA GLY A 488 0.63 25.86 -50.20
C GLY A 488 1.54 26.16 -51.39
N ASP A 489 2.86 26.04 -51.21
CA ASP A 489 3.85 26.28 -52.27
C ASP A 489 3.74 25.26 -53.42
N ARG A 490 3.42 23.99 -53.12
CA ARG A 490 3.13 22.96 -54.14
C ARG A 490 1.84 23.24 -54.92
N ARG A 491 0.85 23.92 -54.32
CA ARG A 491 -0.38 24.34 -55.02
C ARG A 491 -0.18 25.60 -55.85
N ALA A 492 0.68 26.52 -55.42
CA ALA A 492 1.03 27.71 -56.18
C ALA A 492 1.83 27.37 -57.45
N THR A 493 2.82 26.47 -57.33
CA THR A 493 3.62 25.98 -58.47
C THR A 493 2.80 25.17 -59.48
N ASN A 494 1.81 24.39 -59.03
CA ASN A 494 0.88 23.69 -59.94
C ASN A 494 -0.17 24.60 -60.60
N ARG A 495 -0.43 25.81 -60.07
CA ARG A 495 -1.32 26.78 -60.71
C ARG A 495 -0.60 27.61 -61.77
N SER A 496 0.68 27.92 -61.58
CA SER A 496 1.50 28.58 -62.60
C SER A 496 1.87 27.67 -63.78
N ALA A 497 1.81 26.34 -63.60
CA ALA A 497 2.02 25.37 -64.69
C ALA A 497 0.76 25.06 -65.52
N LYS A 498 -0.42 25.55 -65.11
CA LYS A 498 -1.71 25.33 -65.83
C LYS A 498 -2.22 26.56 -66.58
N SER A 499 -1.45 27.64 -66.64
CA SER A 499 -1.77 28.85 -67.41
C SER A 499 -0.90 29.02 -68.66
N VAL A 500 -0.20 27.95 -69.06
CA VAL A 500 0.57 27.85 -70.30
C VAL A 500 0.15 26.55 -70.97
N ASP A 501 -1.06 26.54 -71.52
CA ASP A 501 -1.55 25.66 -72.59
C ASP A 501 -2.83 26.27 -73.17
#